data_AF-A0A4P7H0M8-F1
#
_entry.id   AF-A0A4P7H0M8-F1
#
_cell.length_a   1.000
_cell.length_b   1.000
_cell.length_c   1.000
_cell.angle_alpha   90.00
_cell.angle_beta   90.00
_cell.angle_gamma   90.00
#
_symmetry.space_group_name_H-M   'P 1'
#
loop_
_entity.id
_entity.type
_entity.pdbx_description
1 polymer ?
#
loop_
_entity_poly.entity_id
_entity_poly.type
_entity_poly.pdbx_seq_one_letter_code
_entity_poly.pdbx_strand_id
1 'polypeptide(L)'
;MHYRLKHWVCAELRALGAADARLETHLDKRTPDVFGHINGRSYAVEIQWSGLAHDVAEARTHDLKASGAGEVLWLSRPCSWVEKLPVLGIKSFNPTGDDYWAHTGFLTYRTGLGLRPAQISVRAALRA
;
A
#
# COMPACT_ATOMS: atom_id res chain seq x y z
N MET A 1 -5.59 13.18 -7.98
CA MET A 1 -5.25 11.78 -8.28
C MET A 1 -4.85 11.00 -7.04
N HIS A 2 -3.86 11.47 -6.27
CA HIS A 2 -3.47 10.91 -4.97
C HIS A 2 -4.68 10.69 -4.04
N TYR A 3 -5.52 11.71 -3.88
CA TYR A 3 -6.71 11.65 -3.01
C TYR A 3 -7.75 10.59 -3.43
N ARG A 4 -7.91 10.31 -4.74
CA ARG A 4 -8.83 9.27 -5.23
C ARG A 4 -8.39 7.89 -4.74
N LEU A 5 -7.09 7.60 -4.80
CA LEU A 5 -6.56 6.32 -4.32
C LEU A 5 -6.70 6.18 -2.81
N LYS A 6 -6.53 7.26 -2.02
CA LYS A 6 -6.78 7.23 -0.57
C LYS A 6 -8.21 6.76 -0.27
N HIS A 7 -9.21 7.38 -0.90
CA HIS A 7 -10.62 7.02 -0.74
C HIS A 7 -10.90 5.57 -1.18
N TRP A 8 -10.33 5.14 -2.30
CA TRP A 8 -10.48 3.75 -2.77
C TRP A 8 -9.89 2.74 -1.78
N VAL A 9 -8.66 2.96 -1.30
CA VAL A 9 -8.03 2.09 -0.28
C VAL A 9 -8.84 2.06 1.00
N CYS A 10 -9.36 3.20 1.44
CA CYS A 10 -10.23 3.27 2.61
C CYS A 10 -11.50 2.44 2.43
N ALA A 11 -12.15 2.50 1.26
CA ALA A 11 -13.29 1.68 0.94
C ALA A 11 -12.94 0.18 0.87
N GLU A 12 -11.79 -0.17 0.30
CA GLU A 12 -11.32 -1.57 0.26
C GLU A 12 -11.05 -2.10 1.67
N LEU A 13 -10.32 -1.37 2.53
CA LEU A 13 -10.11 -1.78 3.92
C LEU A 13 -11.44 -2.00 4.66
N ARG A 14 -12.45 -1.14 4.46
CA ARG A 14 -13.80 -1.35 5.01
C ARG A 14 -14.45 -2.62 4.49
N ALA A 15 -14.35 -2.88 3.18
CA ALA A 15 -14.86 -4.11 2.58
C ALA A 15 -14.14 -5.37 3.08
N LEU A 16 -12.92 -5.24 3.61
CA LEU A 16 -12.15 -6.30 4.25
C LEU A 16 -12.44 -6.47 5.75
N GLY A 17 -13.32 -5.66 6.33
CA GLY A 17 -13.71 -5.74 7.74
C GLY A 17 -13.16 -4.63 8.63
N ALA A 18 -12.33 -3.71 8.10
CA ALA A 18 -11.92 -2.51 8.85
C ALA A 18 -12.99 -1.42 8.81
N ALA A 19 -14.09 -1.64 9.54
CA ALA A 19 -15.20 -0.70 9.61
C ALA A 19 -14.79 0.70 10.11
N ASP A 20 -13.71 0.77 10.88
CA ASP A 20 -13.14 2.01 11.42
C ASP A 20 -12.15 2.68 10.45
N ALA A 21 -11.89 2.12 9.27
CA ALA A 21 -10.90 2.66 8.35
C ALA A 21 -11.25 4.09 7.94
N ARG A 22 -10.25 4.99 8.03
CA ARG A 22 -10.39 6.43 7.81
C ARG A 22 -9.15 7.00 7.14
N LEU A 23 -9.35 8.11 6.45
CA LEU A 23 -8.28 8.87 5.84
C LEU A 23 -7.60 9.73 6.89
N GLU A 24 -6.29 9.88 6.77
CA GLU A 24 -5.51 10.89 7.50
C GLU A 24 -5.77 10.87 9.03
N THR A 25 -6.00 9.66 9.56
CA THR A 25 -6.16 9.43 11.00
C THR A 25 -4.85 9.78 11.70
N HIS A 26 -4.89 10.74 12.62
CA HIS A 26 -3.70 11.13 13.35
C HIS A 26 -3.34 10.03 14.37
N LEU A 27 -2.17 9.42 14.17
CA LEU A 27 -1.49 8.67 15.23
C LEU A 27 -0.50 9.63 15.91
N ASP A 28 0.04 9.22 17.07
CA ASP A 28 0.87 10.05 17.95
C ASP A 28 1.80 11.05 17.21
N LYS A 29 2.76 10.54 16.44
CA LYS A 29 3.76 11.37 15.75
C LYS A 29 3.54 11.49 14.25
N ARG A 30 2.61 10.70 13.69
CA ARG A 30 2.49 10.54 12.25
C ARG A 30 1.06 10.22 11.83
N THR A 31 0.67 10.81 10.71
CA THR A 31 -0.64 10.60 10.09
C THR A 31 -0.44 9.78 8.81
N PRO A 32 -0.78 8.48 8.78
CA PRO A 32 -0.80 7.72 7.54
C PRO A 32 -1.94 8.21 6.63
N ASP A 33 -1.85 7.91 5.33
CA ASP A 33 -2.89 8.31 4.38
C ASP A 33 -4.21 7.60 4.63
N VAL A 34 -4.15 6.33 5.03
CA VAL A 34 -5.30 5.54 5.48
C VAL A 34 -4.92 4.69 6.69
N PHE A 35 -5.81 4.58 7.67
CA PHE A 35 -5.62 3.72 8.84
C PHE A 35 -6.91 3.02 9.21
N GLY A 36 -6.84 1.75 9.64
CA GLY A 36 -7.97 0.98 10.16
C GLY A 36 -7.54 -0.38 10.72
N HIS A 37 -8.48 -1.14 11.26
CA HIS A 37 -8.20 -2.42 11.89
C HIS A 37 -8.89 -3.60 11.20
N ILE A 38 -8.13 -4.61 10.78
CA ILE A 38 -8.67 -5.87 10.26
C ILE A 38 -8.40 -6.94 11.32
N ASN A 39 -9.45 -7.61 11.80
CA ASN A 39 -9.34 -8.68 12.80
C ASN A 39 -8.51 -8.29 14.05
N GLY A 40 -8.65 -7.05 14.52
CA GLY A 40 -7.93 -6.52 15.69
C GLY A 40 -6.49 -6.08 15.43
N ARG A 41 -5.97 -6.24 14.22
CA ARG A 41 -4.64 -5.76 13.82
C ARG A 41 -4.77 -4.42 13.09
N SER A 42 -3.99 -3.42 13.50
CA SER A 42 -3.97 -2.10 12.87
C SER A 42 -3.10 -2.08 11.61
N TYR A 43 -3.62 -1.46 10.55
CA TYR A 43 -2.95 -1.29 9.26
C TYR A 43 -2.87 0.20 8.93
N ALA A 44 -1.65 0.71 8.82
CA ALA A 44 -1.37 2.01 8.23
C ALA A 44 -0.99 1.84 6.75
N VAL A 45 -1.63 2.58 5.87
CA VAL A 45 -1.30 2.60 4.44
C VAL A 45 -0.78 3.99 4.06
N GLU A 46 0.44 4.04 3.53
CA GLU A 46 1.05 5.23 2.93
C GLU A 46 0.98 5.14 1.42
N ILE A 47 0.56 6.22 0.76
CA ILE A 47 0.39 6.33 -0.68
C ILE A 47 1.38 7.35 -1.21
N GLN A 48 2.43 6.86 -1.85
CA GLN A 48 3.52 7.70 -2.31
C GLN A 48 3.43 7.97 -3.82
N TRP A 49 3.01 9.19 -4.15
CA TRP A 49 2.95 9.65 -5.54
C TRP A 49 4.31 10.08 -6.08
N SER A 50 5.03 10.97 -5.39
CA SER A 50 6.31 11.52 -5.86
C SER A 50 7.46 10.55 -5.59
N GLY A 51 8.63 10.81 -6.18
CA GLY A 51 9.84 10.13 -5.76
C GLY A 51 10.07 10.33 -4.26
N LEU A 52 10.45 9.27 -3.57
CA LEU A 52 10.80 9.27 -2.15
C LEU A 52 12.05 8.42 -1.97
N ALA A 53 13.03 8.95 -1.26
CA ALA A 53 14.24 8.21 -0.93
C ALA A 53 13.93 7.11 0.09
N HIS A 54 14.72 6.03 0.06
CA HIS A 54 14.49 4.84 0.88
C HIS A 54 14.56 5.14 2.38
N ASP A 55 15.60 5.86 2.79
CA ASP A 55 15.82 6.29 4.17
C ASP A 55 14.63 7.07 4.74
N VAL A 56 14.01 7.93 3.92
CA VAL A 56 12.80 8.66 4.31
C VAL A 56 11.58 7.74 4.43
N ALA A 57 11.42 6.76 3.52
CA ALA A 57 10.33 5.79 3.60
C ALA A 57 10.49 4.86 4.83
N GLU A 58 11.73 4.47 5.13
CA GLU A 58 12.09 3.65 6.29
C GLU A 58 11.82 4.39 7.60
N ALA A 59 12.28 5.65 7.72
CA ALA A 59 12.02 6.49 8.89
C ALA A 59 10.51 6.66 9.14
N ARG A 60 9.72 6.95 8.09
CA ARG A 60 8.25 7.05 8.21
C ARG A 60 7.60 5.74 8.65
N THR A 61 8.09 4.62 8.14
CA THR A 61 7.61 3.28 8.53
C THR A 61 7.87 3.05 10.02
N HIS A 62 9.06 3.37 10.49
CA HIS A 62 9.42 3.28 11.89
C HIS A 62 8.55 4.18 12.77
N ASP A 63 8.32 5.43 12.37
CA ASP A 63 7.49 6.38 13.11
C ASP A 63 6.03 5.92 13.23
N LEU A 64 5.46 5.35 12.16
CA LEU A 64 4.10 4.80 12.18
C LEU A 64 4.00 3.59 13.13
N LYS A 65 4.99 2.68 13.08
CA LYS A 65 5.04 1.53 13.98
C LYS A 65 5.18 1.97 15.44
N ALA A 66 6.06 2.92 15.71
CA ALA A 66 6.23 3.50 17.03
C ALA A 66 4.97 4.22 17.52
N SER A 67 4.16 4.77 16.60
CA SER A 67 2.88 5.44 16.90
C SER A 67 1.68 4.49 17.03
N GLY A 68 1.90 3.16 16.96
CA GLY A 68 0.87 2.14 17.21
C GLY A 68 0.30 1.43 15.97
N ALA A 69 0.88 1.63 14.78
CA ALA A 69 0.55 0.81 13.62
C ALA A 69 1.18 -0.58 13.75
N GLY A 70 0.36 -1.63 13.72
CA GLY A 70 0.82 -3.02 13.75
C GLY A 70 1.50 -3.39 12.43
N GLU A 71 0.89 -3.01 11.32
CA GLU A 71 1.43 -3.18 9.97
C GLU A 71 1.46 -1.84 9.21
N VAL A 72 2.48 -1.68 8.36
CA VAL A 72 2.63 -0.51 7.49
C VAL A 72 2.80 -1.01 6.06
N LEU A 73 1.92 -0.58 5.17
CA LEU A 73 1.95 -0.90 3.74
C LEU A 73 2.18 0.37 2.92
N TRP A 74 3.06 0.28 1.93
CA TRP A 74 3.29 1.36 0.97
C TRP A 74 2.65 1.05 -0.38
N LEU A 75 1.93 2.02 -0.92
CA LEU A 75 1.45 2.04 -2.29
C LEU A 75 2.22 3.11 -3.06
N SER A 76 3.12 2.73 -3.96
CA SER A 76 4.04 3.66 -4.61
C SER A 76 4.08 3.46 -6.12
N ARG A 77 4.51 4.47 -6.89
CA ARG A 77 5.02 4.22 -8.25
C ARG A 77 6.27 3.34 -8.17
N PRO A 78 6.75 2.77 -9.30
CA PRO A 78 8.04 2.07 -9.33
C PRO A 78 9.12 2.90 -8.63
N CYS A 79 9.77 2.31 -7.64
CA CYS A 79 10.80 2.94 -6.83
C CYS A 79 11.91 1.93 -6.50
N SER A 80 13.11 2.44 -6.17
CA SER A 80 14.31 1.62 -5.95
C SER A 80 14.29 0.78 -4.67
N TRP A 81 13.26 0.95 -3.84
CA TRP A 81 13.16 0.32 -2.52
C TRP A 81 11.92 -0.57 -2.35
N VAL A 82 11.24 -0.89 -3.46
CA VAL A 82 10.05 -1.75 -3.46
C VAL A 82 10.28 -3.14 -2.84
N GLU A 83 11.53 -3.61 -2.81
CA GLU A 83 11.92 -4.89 -2.21
C GLU A 83 12.41 -4.78 -0.75
N LYS A 84 12.55 -3.56 -0.21
CA LYS A 84 13.14 -3.31 1.12
C LYS A 84 12.10 -3.07 2.21
N LEU A 85 10.89 -2.66 1.83
CA LEU A 85 9.76 -2.43 2.72
C LEU A 85 8.55 -3.22 2.21
N PRO A 86 7.47 -3.36 3.01
CA PRO A 86 6.20 -3.87 2.50
C PRO A 86 5.60 -2.87 1.50
N VAL A 87 5.94 -3.00 0.22
CA VAL A 87 5.53 -2.08 -0.85
C VAL A 87 4.79 -2.83 -1.95
N LEU A 88 3.71 -2.21 -2.42
CA LEU A 88 3.04 -2.56 -3.67
C LEU A 88 3.28 -1.44 -4.69
N GLY A 89 3.97 -1.77 -5.78
CA GLY A 89 4.20 -0.84 -6.89
C GLY A 89 2.93 -0.72 -7.74
N ILE A 90 2.23 0.41 -7.76
CA ILE A 90 1.00 0.59 -8.54
C ILE A 90 1.34 1.07 -9.96
N LYS A 91 0.80 0.36 -10.97
CA LYS A 91 1.05 0.64 -12.40
C LYS A 91 0.49 1.99 -12.85
N SER A 92 -0.69 2.34 -12.38
CA SER A 92 -1.36 3.60 -12.68
C SER A 92 -2.22 4.03 -11.50
N PHE A 93 -2.15 5.31 -11.18
CA PHE A 93 -3.07 5.93 -10.23
C PHE A 93 -4.35 6.45 -10.90
N ASN A 94 -4.43 6.31 -12.23
CA ASN A 94 -5.63 6.50 -13.03
C ASN A 94 -5.92 5.19 -13.80
N PRO A 95 -6.45 4.16 -13.13
CA PRO A 95 -6.83 2.94 -13.82
C PRO A 95 -7.97 3.22 -14.79
N THR A 96 -8.01 2.47 -15.89
CA THR A 96 -9.09 2.56 -16.89
C THR A 96 -10.37 1.84 -16.44
N GLY A 97 -10.37 1.21 -15.26
CA GLY A 97 -11.52 0.54 -14.64
C GLY A 97 -11.57 0.77 -13.13
N ASP A 98 -12.34 -0.05 -12.41
CA ASP A 98 -12.67 0.17 -10.99
C ASP A 98 -11.62 -0.36 -9.98
N ASP A 99 -10.53 -0.96 -10.46
CA ASP A 99 -9.49 -1.59 -9.63
C ASP A 99 -8.09 -1.03 -9.91
N TYR A 100 -7.23 -1.08 -8.89
CA TYR A 100 -5.81 -0.73 -8.96
C TYR A 100 -4.95 -2.00 -8.97
N TRP A 101 -3.98 -2.03 -9.88
CA TRP A 101 -3.08 -3.18 -10.06
C TRP A 101 -1.69 -2.90 -9.51
N ALA A 102 -1.22 -3.82 -8.66
CA ALA A 102 0.14 -3.83 -8.15
C ALA A 102 1.06 -4.71 -9.01
N HIS A 103 2.29 -4.26 -9.17
CA HIS A 103 3.44 -5.08 -9.48
C HIS A 103 4.13 -5.40 -8.15
N THR A 104 4.09 -6.67 -7.76
CA THR A 104 4.99 -7.18 -6.73
C THR A 104 6.31 -7.53 -7.40
N GLY A 105 7.43 -7.17 -6.77
CA GLY A 105 8.77 -7.52 -7.23
C GLY A 105 9.03 -9.02 -7.02
N PHE A 106 8.36 -9.88 -7.80
CA PHE A 106 8.84 -11.22 -8.10
C PHE A 106 8.45 -11.55 -9.53
N LEU A 107 9.43 -11.85 -10.36
CA LEU A 107 9.19 -12.37 -11.70
C LEU A 107 8.57 -13.75 -11.57
N THR A 108 7.37 -13.96 -12.10
CA THR A 108 6.83 -15.30 -12.32
C THR A 108 7.50 -15.88 -13.56
N TYR A 109 8.09 -17.06 -13.45
CA TYR A 109 8.53 -17.83 -14.61
C TYR A 109 7.33 -18.60 -15.16
N ARG A 110 6.96 -18.33 -16.42
CA ARG A 110 5.90 -19.08 -17.12
C ARG A 110 6.54 -19.82 -18.30
N THR A 111 6.38 -21.14 -18.34
CA THR A 111 6.89 -21.98 -19.43
C THR A 111 6.39 -21.43 -20.77
N GLY A 112 7.32 -21.10 -21.68
CA GLY A 112 7.02 -20.53 -23.01
C GLY A 112 6.83 -19.00 -23.06
N LEU A 113 6.74 -18.29 -21.93
CA LEU A 113 6.51 -16.83 -21.89
C LEU A 113 7.62 -16.04 -21.17
N GLY A 114 8.61 -16.74 -20.60
CA GLY A 114 9.76 -16.17 -19.93
C GLY A 114 9.45 -15.62 -18.53
N LEU A 115 10.39 -14.85 -17.98
CA LEU A 115 10.21 -14.13 -16.72
C LEU A 115 9.26 -12.94 -16.96
N ARG A 116 8.15 -12.90 -16.23
CA ARG A 116 7.16 -11.83 -16.30
C ARG A 116 6.90 -11.26 -14.92
N PRO A 117 6.73 -9.93 -14.77
CA PRO A 117 6.34 -9.35 -13.48
C PRO A 117 5.07 -10.01 -12.94
N ALA A 118 5.06 -10.43 -11.67
CA ALA A 118 3.82 -10.80 -11.00
C ALA A 118 2.90 -9.57 -10.94
N GLN A 119 1.66 -9.73 -11.40
CA GLN A 119 0.62 -8.73 -11.28
C GLN A 119 -0.46 -9.28 -10.35
N ILE A 120 -0.76 -8.55 -9.28
CA ILE A 120 -1.83 -8.86 -8.34
C ILE A 120 -2.69 -7.61 -8.15
N SER A 121 -4.00 -7.77 -7.97
CA SER A 121 -4.84 -6.62 -7.60
C SER A 121 -4.44 -6.14 -6.20
N VAL A 122 -4.47 -4.83 -5.98
CA VAL A 122 -4.16 -4.28 -4.64
C VAL A 122 -5.14 -4.86 -3.61
N ARG A 123 -6.41 -5.07 -3.99
CA ARG A 123 -7.41 -5.76 -3.17
C ARG A 123 -6.95 -7.14 -2.70
N ALA A 124 -6.39 -7.96 -3.59
CA ALA A 124 -5.94 -9.30 -3.22
C ALA A 124 -4.70 -9.25 -2.32
N ALA A 125 -3.81 -8.28 -2.50
CA ALA A 125 -2.66 -8.08 -1.62
C ALA A 125 -3.08 -7.61 -0.22
N LEU A 126 -4.13 -6.78 -0.10
CA LEU A 126 -4.68 -6.36 1.19
C LEU A 126 -5.38 -7.50 1.96
N ARG A 127 -5.71 -8.61 1.28
CA ARG A 127 -6.36 -9.80 1.86
C ARG A 127 -5.39 -10.87 2.33
N ALA A 128 -4.14 -10.83 1.88
CA ALA A 128 -3.11 -11.82 2.18
C ALA A 128 -2.55 -11.63 3.59
#